data_AF-A0A970A9D1-F1
#
_entry.id   AF-A0A970A9D1-F1
#
_cell.length_a   1.000
_cell.length_b   1.000
_cell.length_c   1.000
_cell.angle_alpha   90.00
_cell.angle_beta   90.00
_cell.angle_gamma   90.00
#
_symmetry.space_group_name_H-M   'P 1'
#
loop_
_entity.id
_entity.type
_entity.pdbx_description
1 polymer ?
#
loop_
_entity_poly.entity_id
_entity_poly.type
_entity_poly.pdbx_seq_one_letter_code
_entity_poly.pdbx_strand_id
1 'polypeptide(L)'
;MKNSVIFWGDAFFDREVQLPKTEAACCVFNLEYAWCDQPIEKQDKVLLSSNFNWVVNVSEQIEGQIIVCLANNHLLDCGEAGYQEAVRRLEANRILYFGAGNKTNNYNNPVYWTIGGQKIAFVGYDALRSIDSEINTGEETSINETAIFSEESVLADIDLARAEGADKIVLSIHWGNEESRILTQKQLKIGEWLQKQDIDLIIGHHPHIVQNWKIEKTPIFYSLGNFYFPDFDATAFFHQDKPDGIMYAKKQRSWNNQGLQVQWNVVSDSYKINYTLTKDDVVSIEQEEARQPSLFMEKIRTIFRKINSVGSGNIIKNKWINIEFIKNELRLRKRAKTGKCKNNRNTNRNSQDMNIDENLQLSEERIENSVNSTTETTKEEKRKKTKNKVKAAILMQVCIFLFALSNVSFKFMSTAMVTHGLISFECLKFLAMGIGILGIYALLWQQVLKYFDLNVANAIKMLYLLWGIVFSIFILKENYKISNFIGLLFILAGIISIILKDKGERHE
;
A
#
# COMPACT_ATOMS: atom_id res chain seq x y z
N MET A 1 37.71 -9.34 4.76
CA MET A 1 36.50 -9.19 5.60
C MET A 1 35.33 -8.93 4.67
N LYS A 2 34.14 -9.46 4.98
CA LYS A 2 32.94 -9.26 4.15
C LYS A 2 32.54 -7.77 4.28
N ASN A 3 32.38 -7.04 3.17
CA ASN A 3 32.05 -5.60 3.17
C ASN A 3 30.57 -5.33 2.86
N SER A 4 29.70 -6.33 3.07
CA SER A 4 28.30 -6.24 2.66
C SER A 4 27.31 -6.49 3.79
N VAL A 5 26.15 -5.85 3.64
CA VAL A 5 24.93 -6.11 4.39
C VAL A 5 23.96 -6.85 3.49
N ILE A 6 23.30 -7.88 4.01
CA ILE A 6 22.14 -8.52 3.36
C ILE A 6 20.86 -8.02 4.03
N PHE A 7 19.94 -7.51 3.25
CA PHE A 7 18.58 -7.18 3.67
C PHE A 7 17.62 -8.25 3.17
N TRP A 8 16.83 -8.78 4.08
CA TRP A 8 15.72 -9.69 3.83
C TRP A 8 14.41 -9.02 4.25
N GLY A 9 13.31 -9.54 3.70
CA GLY A 9 11.97 -9.04 3.99
C GLY A 9 11.38 -9.50 5.31
N ASP A 10 10.05 -9.64 5.34
CA ASP A 10 9.26 -9.93 6.53
C ASP A 10 9.50 -11.37 7.02
N ALA A 11 9.74 -11.52 8.32
CA ALA A 11 10.10 -12.77 8.96
C ALA A 11 9.11 -13.15 10.07
N PHE A 12 8.49 -14.32 9.90
CA PHE A 12 7.67 -15.01 10.88
C PHE A 12 8.14 -16.46 11.01
N PHE A 13 8.93 -16.75 12.05
CA PHE A 13 9.48 -18.09 12.28
C PHE A 13 8.61 -18.88 13.25
N ASP A 14 8.11 -20.03 12.81
CA ASP A 14 7.26 -20.92 13.62
C ASP A 14 7.91 -22.29 13.92
N ARG A 15 9.10 -22.52 13.35
CA ARG A 15 9.87 -23.75 13.46
C ARG A 15 11.33 -23.48 13.14
N GLU A 16 12.17 -24.49 13.32
CA GLU A 16 13.56 -24.43 12.89
C GLU A 16 13.66 -24.28 11.36
N VAL A 17 14.42 -23.30 10.91
CA VAL A 17 14.62 -23.00 9.50
C VAL A 17 16.08 -23.19 9.15
N GLN A 18 16.35 -23.91 8.06
CA GLN A 18 17.69 -24.05 7.52
C GLN A 18 17.94 -22.94 6.50
N LEU A 19 18.97 -22.13 6.73
CA LEU A 19 19.33 -21.03 5.84
C LEU A 19 20.47 -21.39 4.90
N PRO A 20 20.47 -20.87 3.66
CA PRO A 20 21.65 -20.96 2.81
C PRO A 20 22.81 -20.20 3.47
N LYS A 21 24.03 -20.70 3.32
CA LYS A 21 25.23 -20.01 3.82
C LYS A 21 25.27 -18.59 3.27
N THR A 22 25.41 -17.62 4.16
CA THR A 22 25.50 -16.21 3.79
C THR A 22 26.93 -15.69 3.86
N GLU A 23 27.33 -14.98 2.81
CA GLU A 23 28.62 -14.29 2.75
C GLU A 23 28.45 -12.77 2.92
N ALA A 24 27.84 -12.36 4.04
CA ALA A 24 27.77 -10.96 4.46
C ALA A 24 28.37 -10.73 5.86
N ALA A 25 28.77 -9.49 6.15
CA ALA A 25 29.20 -9.10 7.49
C ALA A 25 28.02 -8.82 8.42
N CYS A 26 26.86 -8.50 7.84
CA CYS A 26 25.64 -8.22 8.57
C CYS A 26 24.42 -8.72 7.78
N CYS A 27 23.40 -9.20 8.48
CA CYS A 27 22.09 -9.53 7.94
C CYS A 27 21.01 -8.74 8.69
N VAL A 28 20.08 -8.13 7.94
CA VAL A 28 19.02 -7.28 8.46
C VAL A 28 17.67 -7.76 7.93
N PHE A 29 16.66 -7.85 8.81
CA PHE A 29 15.29 -8.21 8.41
C PHE A 29 14.24 -7.63 9.34
N ASN A 30 12.99 -7.56 8.88
CA ASN A 30 11.84 -7.17 9.71
C ASN A 30 11.30 -8.41 10.43
N LEU A 31 11.30 -8.37 11.77
CA LEU A 31 10.80 -9.46 12.59
C LEU A 31 9.36 -9.15 13.02
N GLU A 32 8.40 -9.80 12.37
CA GLU A 32 7.01 -9.38 12.34
C GLU A 32 6.10 -10.26 13.21
N TYR A 33 6.53 -10.52 14.44
CA TYR A 33 5.71 -11.19 15.44
C TYR A 33 6.17 -10.89 16.86
N ALA A 34 5.24 -11.00 17.81
CA ALA A 34 5.54 -10.87 19.22
C ALA A 34 5.90 -12.23 19.86
N TRP A 35 6.51 -12.19 21.03
CA TRP A 35 7.01 -13.39 21.68
C TRP A 35 6.14 -13.82 22.85
N CYS A 36 5.33 -14.84 22.64
CA CYS A 36 4.56 -15.53 23.68
C CYS A 36 3.87 -16.78 23.12
N ASP A 37 3.48 -17.69 24.02
CA ASP A 37 2.67 -18.86 23.69
C ASP A 37 1.19 -18.50 23.46
N GLN A 38 0.70 -17.41 24.06
CA GLN A 38 -0.68 -16.94 23.96
C GLN A 38 -0.71 -15.41 23.82
N PRO A 39 -1.08 -14.87 22.64
CA PRO A 39 -1.13 -13.44 22.42
C PRO A 39 -2.33 -12.79 23.12
N ILE A 40 -2.25 -11.48 23.35
CA ILE A 40 -3.29 -10.70 24.00
C ILE A 40 -4.39 -10.39 22.98
N GLU A 41 -5.63 -10.68 23.37
CA GLU A 41 -6.80 -10.45 22.52
C GLU A 41 -6.90 -8.99 22.08
N LYS A 42 -6.99 -8.77 20.76
CA LYS A 42 -7.19 -7.45 20.16
C LYS A 42 -8.21 -7.56 19.03
N GLN A 43 -9.28 -6.77 19.14
CA GLN A 43 -10.35 -6.73 18.13
C GLN A 43 -9.82 -6.30 16.75
N ASP A 44 -10.42 -6.85 15.70
CA ASP A 44 -10.15 -6.55 14.29
C ASP A 44 -8.70 -6.77 13.85
N LYS A 45 -8.00 -7.71 14.49
CA LYS A 45 -6.58 -7.99 14.24
C LYS A 45 -6.29 -9.48 14.15
N VAL A 46 -5.35 -9.85 13.27
CA VAL A 46 -4.65 -11.15 13.31
C VAL A 46 -3.48 -11.02 14.26
N LEU A 47 -3.41 -11.87 15.29
CA LEU A 47 -2.33 -11.86 16.25
C LEU A 47 -1.19 -12.77 15.78
N LEU A 48 0.02 -12.25 15.71
CA LEU A 48 1.21 -13.01 15.36
C LEU A 48 2.09 -13.16 16.59
N SER A 49 2.18 -14.40 17.08
CA SER A 49 3.14 -14.76 18.10
C SER A 49 3.84 -16.07 17.80
N SER A 50 5.08 -16.18 18.26
CA SER A 50 5.85 -17.42 18.14
C SER A 50 6.96 -17.50 19.19
N ASN A 51 7.58 -18.67 19.30
CA ASN A 51 8.66 -18.94 20.22
C ASN A 51 9.96 -18.24 19.78
N PHE A 52 10.68 -17.64 20.74
CA PHE A 52 11.93 -16.94 20.47
C PHE A 52 13.05 -17.86 19.96
N ASN A 53 13.06 -19.13 20.37
CA ASN A 53 14.14 -20.06 20.03
C ASN A 53 14.36 -20.18 18.52
N TRP A 54 13.34 -19.92 17.70
CA TRP A 54 13.48 -19.96 16.25
C TRP A 54 14.39 -18.85 15.69
N VAL A 55 14.34 -17.64 16.25
CA VAL A 55 15.25 -16.54 15.86
C VAL A 55 16.68 -16.87 16.29
N VAL A 56 16.86 -17.47 17.46
CA VAL A 56 18.19 -17.92 17.93
C VAL A 56 18.77 -18.98 17.01
N ASN A 57 17.99 -19.99 16.64
CA ASN A 57 18.43 -21.04 15.72
C ASN A 57 18.81 -20.48 14.35
N VAL A 58 18.09 -19.46 13.87
CA VAL A 58 18.46 -18.70 12.66
C VAL A 58 19.78 -17.96 12.88
N SER A 59 19.96 -17.36 14.06
CA SER A 59 21.17 -16.60 14.36
C SER A 59 22.45 -17.44 14.39
N GLU A 60 22.36 -18.67 14.87
CA GLU A 60 23.49 -19.60 14.93
C GLU A 60 23.98 -20.06 13.54
N GLN A 61 23.15 -19.89 12.51
CA GLN A 61 23.49 -20.28 11.14
C GLN A 61 24.15 -19.15 10.33
N ILE A 62 24.19 -17.92 10.86
CA ILE A 62 24.71 -16.74 10.17
C ILE A 62 26.02 -16.32 10.84
N GLU A 63 27.09 -16.25 10.04
CA GLU A 63 28.42 -15.87 10.55
C GLU A 63 28.56 -14.36 10.85
N GLY A 64 27.69 -13.53 10.26
CA GLY A 64 27.68 -12.08 10.41
C GLY A 64 26.79 -11.59 11.56
N GLN A 65 26.89 -10.28 11.87
CA GLN A 65 25.98 -9.65 12.84
C GLN A 65 24.54 -9.72 12.34
N ILE A 66 23.60 -9.95 13.26
CA ILE A 66 22.17 -9.87 12.94
C ILE A 66 21.58 -8.63 13.57
N ILE A 67 20.79 -7.93 12.78
CA ILE A 67 20.06 -6.75 13.21
C ILE A 67 18.60 -6.93 12.79
N VAL A 68 17.65 -6.73 13.69
CA VAL A 68 16.22 -6.88 13.38
C VAL A 68 15.48 -5.55 13.51
N CYS A 69 14.66 -5.24 12.50
CA CYS A 69 13.70 -4.15 12.61
C CYS A 69 12.48 -4.68 13.36
N LEU A 70 12.07 -3.96 14.41
CA LEU A 70 10.87 -4.24 15.20
C LEU A 70 9.78 -3.19 15.02
N ALA A 71 10.01 -2.19 14.16
CA ALA A 71 9.05 -1.13 13.87
C ALA A 71 7.93 -1.65 12.97
N ASN A 72 7.01 -2.43 13.53
CA ASN A 72 5.87 -3.00 12.83
C ASN A 72 4.64 -3.10 13.72
N ASN A 73 3.51 -3.40 13.10
CA ASN A 73 2.22 -3.45 13.76
C ASN A 73 2.08 -4.63 14.74
N HIS A 74 2.94 -5.65 14.70
CA HIS A 74 2.84 -6.89 15.49
C HIS A 74 3.68 -6.90 16.78
N LEU A 75 4.53 -5.91 17.01
CA LEU A 75 5.40 -5.80 18.20
C LEU A 75 4.72 -6.12 19.54
N LEU A 76 3.50 -5.59 19.74
CA LEU A 76 2.76 -5.66 20.99
C LEU A 76 1.63 -6.70 20.99
N ASP A 77 1.64 -7.69 20.09
CA ASP A 77 0.62 -8.75 20.09
C ASP A 77 0.64 -9.60 21.35
N CYS A 78 1.75 -9.63 22.07
CA CYS A 78 1.91 -10.26 23.39
C CYS A 78 1.97 -9.22 24.54
N GLY A 79 1.64 -7.96 24.26
CA GLY A 79 1.76 -6.85 25.20
C GLY A 79 3.18 -6.57 25.68
N GLU A 80 3.26 -5.75 26.73
CA GLU A 80 4.52 -5.29 27.32
C GLU A 80 5.42 -6.44 27.79
N ALA A 81 4.84 -7.46 28.43
CA ALA A 81 5.61 -8.61 28.91
C ALA A 81 6.26 -9.39 27.76
N GLY A 82 5.55 -9.57 26.64
CA GLY A 82 6.10 -10.22 25.45
C GLY A 82 7.19 -9.38 24.78
N TYR A 83 7.03 -8.06 24.73
CA TYR A 83 8.08 -7.15 24.26
C TYR A 83 9.35 -7.21 25.13
N GLN A 84 9.21 -7.13 26.45
CA GLN A 84 10.36 -7.19 27.37
C GLN A 84 11.11 -8.52 27.26
N GLU A 85 10.38 -9.63 27.20
CA GLU A 85 10.99 -10.94 27.03
C GLU A 85 11.72 -11.07 25.69
N ALA A 86 11.18 -10.47 24.64
CA ALA A 86 11.82 -10.44 23.34
C ALA A 86 13.13 -9.68 23.34
N VAL A 87 13.11 -8.43 23.82
CA VAL A 87 14.30 -7.57 23.92
C VAL A 87 15.37 -8.25 24.76
N ARG A 88 14.99 -8.77 25.93
CA ARG A 88 15.92 -9.50 26.82
C ARG A 88 16.61 -10.65 26.09
N ARG A 89 15.90 -11.38 25.24
CA ARG A 89 16.46 -12.50 24.49
C ARG A 89 17.27 -12.06 23.28
N LEU A 90 16.90 -10.98 22.58
CA LEU A 90 17.71 -10.38 21.52
C LEU A 90 19.07 -9.97 22.09
N GLU A 91 19.07 -9.25 23.20
CA GLU A 91 20.27 -8.81 23.91
C GLU A 91 21.12 -10.00 24.40
N ALA A 92 20.50 -11.01 25.01
CA ALA A 92 21.20 -12.20 25.48
C ALA A 92 21.91 -12.98 24.36
N ASN A 93 21.38 -12.91 23.13
CA ASN A 93 21.95 -13.57 21.95
C ASN A 93 22.74 -12.61 21.06
N ARG A 94 23.00 -11.38 21.51
CA ARG A 94 23.74 -10.34 20.75
C ARG A 94 23.12 -10.02 19.40
N ILE A 95 21.81 -10.14 19.30
CA ILE A 95 21.03 -9.70 18.14
C ILE A 95 20.66 -8.25 18.39
N LEU A 96 21.13 -7.35 17.53
CA LEU A 96 20.78 -5.94 17.63
C LEU A 96 19.35 -5.74 17.10
N TYR A 97 18.65 -4.73 17.61
CA TYR A 97 17.30 -4.42 17.15
C TYR A 97 17.07 -2.92 17.13
N PHE A 98 16.14 -2.43 16.32
CA PHE A 98 15.82 -1.01 16.26
C PHE A 98 14.35 -0.78 15.92
N GLY A 99 13.87 0.44 16.13
CA GLY A 99 12.50 0.86 15.82
C GLY A 99 11.44 0.40 16.83
N ALA A 100 11.84 -0.01 18.03
CA ALA A 100 10.93 -0.41 19.10
C ALA A 100 11.49 -0.04 20.50
N GLY A 101 10.62 0.46 21.36
CA GLY A 101 10.98 0.96 22.69
C GLY A 101 10.02 2.05 23.09
N ASN A 102 10.50 3.12 23.73
CA ASN A 102 9.66 4.23 24.15
C ASN A 102 10.35 5.55 23.80
N LYS A 103 9.68 6.67 24.08
CA LYS A 103 10.23 7.99 23.80
C LYS A 103 11.56 8.26 24.50
N THR A 104 11.78 7.70 25.70
CA THR A 104 13.00 7.98 26.50
C THR A 104 14.25 7.31 25.95
N ASN A 105 14.12 6.13 25.33
CA ASN A 105 15.22 5.44 24.65
C ASN A 105 15.19 5.62 23.13
N ASN A 106 14.38 6.57 22.64
CA ASN A 106 14.15 6.83 21.22
C ASN A 106 13.84 5.56 20.41
N TYR A 107 13.06 4.64 20.97
CA TYR A 107 12.72 3.36 20.32
C TYR A 107 13.94 2.55 19.84
N ASN A 108 15.07 2.72 20.53
CA ASN A 108 16.36 2.15 20.13
C ASN A 108 16.82 2.57 18.72
N ASN A 109 16.36 3.71 18.22
CA ASN A 109 16.88 4.35 17.02
C ASN A 109 17.95 5.40 17.40
N PRO A 110 19.00 5.58 16.56
CA PRO A 110 19.54 4.61 15.62
C PRO A 110 20.32 3.49 16.33
N VAL A 111 20.34 2.29 15.74
CA VAL A 111 21.36 1.28 16.06
C VAL A 111 22.51 1.40 15.08
N TYR A 112 23.75 1.21 15.55
CA TYR A 112 24.95 1.34 14.73
C TYR A 112 25.68 0.01 14.54
N TRP A 113 26.26 -0.18 13.36
CA TRP A 113 27.21 -1.27 13.09
C TRP A 113 28.27 -0.84 12.08
N THR A 114 29.52 -1.27 12.29
CA THR A 114 30.64 -0.91 11.41
C THR A 114 31.00 -2.06 10.46
N ILE A 115 31.03 -1.78 9.17
CA ILE A 115 31.36 -2.75 8.12
C ILE A 115 32.38 -2.12 7.17
N GLY A 116 33.52 -2.79 6.95
CA GLY A 116 34.54 -2.29 6.04
C GLY A 116 35.08 -0.89 6.39
N GLY A 117 35.02 -0.50 7.67
CA GLY A 117 35.40 0.84 8.14
C GLY A 117 34.32 1.91 7.98
N GLN A 118 33.13 1.58 7.49
CA GLN A 118 31.98 2.48 7.42
C GLN A 118 31.05 2.24 8.61
N LYS A 119 30.76 3.27 9.41
CA LYS A 119 29.76 3.23 10.48
C LYS A 119 28.37 3.45 9.87
N ILE A 120 27.50 2.45 9.99
CA ILE A 120 26.15 2.47 9.44
C ILE A 120 25.17 2.66 10.59
N ALA A 121 24.25 3.61 10.44
CA ALA A 121 23.10 3.79 11.31
C ALA A 121 21.86 3.14 10.69
N PHE A 122 21.12 2.38 11.50
CA PHE A 122 19.86 1.73 11.14
C PHE A 122 18.74 2.38 11.94
N VAL A 123 17.72 2.87 11.24
CA VAL A 123 16.52 3.49 11.81
C VAL A 123 15.27 2.83 11.24
N GLY A 124 14.22 2.71 12.05
CA GLY A 124 13.03 1.93 11.71
C GLY A 124 11.75 2.66 12.10
N TYR A 125 10.72 2.59 11.25
CA TYR A 125 9.41 3.20 11.52
C TYR A 125 8.22 2.39 11.00
N ASP A 126 7.13 2.38 11.77
CA ASP A 126 5.79 1.95 11.35
C ASP A 126 5.01 3.16 10.80
N ALA A 127 4.60 3.08 9.54
CA ALA A 127 3.81 4.10 8.86
C ALA A 127 2.38 3.63 8.54
N LEU A 128 1.92 2.51 9.12
CA LEU A 128 0.53 2.07 9.03
C LEU A 128 -0.38 2.91 9.92
N ARG A 129 0.09 3.22 11.13
CA ARG A 129 -0.62 4.10 12.07
C ARG A 129 -0.28 5.56 11.76
N SER A 130 -1.24 6.46 11.93
CA SER A 130 -0.94 7.89 12.01
C SER A 130 -0.77 8.27 13.48
N ILE A 131 0.12 9.21 13.76
CA ILE A 131 0.26 9.81 15.10
C ILE A 131 -1.11 10.27 15.64
N ASP A 132 -1.97 10.78 14.76
CA ASP A 132 -3.31 11.26 15.14
C ASP A 132 -4.30 10.15 15.53
N SER A 133 -4.07 8.89 15.13
CA SER A 133 -4.96 7.77 15.43
C SER A 133 -4.78 7.20 16.84
N GLU A 134 -3.65 7.47 17.48
CA GLU A 134 -3.30 6.97 18.81
C GLU A 134 -2.60 8.07 19.64
N ILE A 135 -3.07 9.33 19.58
CA ILE A 135 -2.61 10.34 20.55
C ILE A 135 -3.12 9.94 21.95
N ASN A 136 -2.33 9.16 22.67
CA ASN A 136 -2.28 9.26 24.12
C ASN A 136 -1.71 10.65 24.43
N THR A 137 -2.61 11.63 24.55
CA THR A 137 -2.33 13.04 24.88
C THR A 137 -1.83 13.23 26.32
N GLY A 138 -1.20 12.24 26.94
CA GLY A 138 -0.83 12.27 28.35
C GLY A 138 0.55 11.67 28.59
N GLU A 139 1.47 12.54 29.02
CA GLU A 139 2.75 12.25 29.68
C GLU A 139 3.82 11.52 28.85
N GLU A 140 5.09 11.70 29.24
CA GLU A 140 6.20 10.85 28.81
C GLU A 140 5.91 9.42 29.28
N THR A 141 5.16 8.66 28.48
CA THR A 141 4.80 7.30 28.83
C THR A 141 6.03 6.41 28.65
N SER A 142 6.43 5.75 29.73
CA SER A 142 7.44 4.68 29.74
C SER A 142 6.95 3.38 29.08
N ILE A 143 5.84 3.45 28.35
CA ILE A 143 5.18 2.32 27.69
C ILE A 143 5.94 2.03 26.40
N ASN A 144 6.29 0.75 26.17
CA ASN A 144 6.98 0.39 24.94
C ASN A 144 5.99 0.24 23.79
N GLU A 145 6.40 0.72 22.64
CA GLU A 145 5.66 0.75 21.38
C GLU A 145 6.63 0.74 20.19
N THR A 146 6.06 0.72 18.98
CA THR A 146 6.83 0.84 17.75
C THR A 146 7.15 2.31 17.50
N ALA A 147 8.32 2.60 16.93
CA ALA A 147 8.61 3.93 16.42
C ALA A 147 7.60 4.26 15.30
N ILE A 148 6.77 5.28 15.51
CA ILE A 148 5.80 5.73 14.50
C ILE A 148 6.46 6.71 13.54
N PHE A 149 6.18 6.55 12.26
CA PHE A 149 6.70 7.45 11.24
C PHE A 149 6.15 8.88 11.42
N SER A 150 7.05 9.84 11.52
CA SER A 150 6.81 11.26 11.23
C SER A 150 8.04 11.85 10.55
N GLU A 151 7.83 12.91 9.77
CA GLU A 151 8.95 13.61 9.13
C GLU A 151 9.94 14.16 10.16
N GLU A 152 9.44 14.68 11.29
CA GLU A 152 10.23 15.23 12.37
C GLU A 152 11.10 14.17 13.06
N SER A 153 10.54 13.01 13.40
CA SER A 153 11.30 11.92 14.01
C SER A 153 12.40 11.39 13.07
N VAL A 154 12.11 11.29 11.77
CA VAL A 154 13.10 10.88 10.77
C VAL A 154 14.23 11.90 10.67
N LEU A 155 13.92 13.19 10.60
CA LEU A 155 14.95 14.24 10.54
C LEU A 155 15.81 14.26 11.81
N ALA A 156 15.20 14.10 12.98
CA ALA A 156 15.94 14.03 14.25
C ALA A 156 16.89 12.82 14.30
N ASP A 157 16.45 11.65 13.83
CA ASP A 157 17.28 10.45 13.81
C ASP A 157 18.41 10.53 12.77
N ILE A 158 18.19 11.24 11.65
CA ILE A 158 19.26 11.55 10.67
C ILE A 158 20.31 12.46 11.31
N ASP A 159 19.89 13.54 11.95
CA ASP A 159 20.80 14.49 12.61
C ASP A 159 21.61 13.80 13.72
N LEU A 160 20.94 12.96 14.53
CA LEU A 160 21.58 12.15 15.57
C LEU A 160 22.58 11.15 14.97
N ALA A 161 22.20 10.45 13.89
CA ALA A 161 23.10 9.51 13.21
C ALA A 161 24.37 10.20 12.69
N ARG A 162 24.25 11.37 12.06
CA ARG A 162 25.39 12.13 11.56
C ARG A 162 26.23 12.74 12.69
N ALA A 163 25.61 13.24 13.75
CA ALA A 163 26.33 13.74 14.92
C ALA A 163 27.18 12.66 15.61
N GLU A 164 26.68 11.42 15.63
CA GLU A 164 27.40 10.23 16.11
C GLU A 164 28.42 9.68 15.08
N GLY A 165 28.64 10.37 13.96
CA GLY A 165 29.64 10.00 12.96
C GLY A 165 29.26 8.80 12.09
N ALA A 166 27.97 8.57 11.83
CA ALA A 166 27.55 7.58 10.84
C ALA A 166 27.92 8.02 9.43
N ASP A 167 28.66 7.18 8.71
CA ASP A 167 28.97 7.35 7.29
C ASP A 167 27.75 7.07 6.42
N LYS A 168 26.93 6.08 6.82
CA LYS A 168 25.78 5.60 6.06
C LYS A 168 24.52 5.53 6.93
N ILE A 169 23.36 5.89 6.37
CA ILE A 169 22.06 5.75 7.04
C ILE A 169 21.15 4.83 6.23
N VAL A 170 20.61 3.80 6.89
CA VAL A 170 19.61 2.88 6.34
C VAL A 170 18.30 3.06 7.09
N LEU A 171 17.23 3.37 6.35
CA LEU A 171 15.89 3.49 6.91
C LEU A 171 15.03 2.29 6.51
N SER A 172 14.49 1.58 7.51
CA SER A 172 13.49 0.53 7.33
C SER A 172 12.10 1.08 7.63
N ILE A 173 11.12 0.81 6.76
CA ILE A 173 9.76 1.35 6.91
C ILE A 173 8.70 0.28 6.67
N HIS A 174 7.73 0.21 7.58
CA HIS A 174 6.63 -0.75 7.56
C HIS A 174 5.33 -0.07 7.11
N TRP A 175 4.81 -0.40 5.92
CA TRP A 175 3.79 0.43 5.25
C TRP A 175 3.01 -0.24 4.12
N GLY A 176 1.97 0.44 3.62
CA GLY A 176 1.21 -0.02 2.45
C GLY A 176 0.08 -0.96 2.82
N ASN A 177 -0.40 -1.73 1.83
CA ASN A 177 -1.51 -2.65 2.01
C ASN A 177 -1.02 -4.09 1.86
N GLU A 178 -1.44 -4.97 2.77
CA GLU A 178 -1.19 -6.40 2.69
C GLU A 178 -1.55 -6.99 1.31
N GLU A 179 -0.66 -7.82 0.79
CA GLU A 179 -0.73 -8.54 -0.49
C GLU A 179 -1.03 -7.69 -1.73
N SER A 180 -0.87 -6.37 -1.64
CA SER A 180 -1.00 -5.47 -2.79
C SER A 180 0.33 -5.29 -3.51
N ARG A 181 0.35 -5.59 -4.81
CA ARG A 181 1.46 -5.19 -5.70
C ARG A 181 1.45 -3.70 -6.06
N ILE A 182 0.33 -3.03 -5.82
CA ILE A 182 0.13 -1.63 -6.18
C ILE A 182 0.52 -0.77 -4.98
N LEU A 183 1.47 0.12 -5.19
CA LEU A 183 1.89 1.11 -4.20
C LEU A 183 0.72 2.05 -3.88
N THR A 184 0.50 2.31 -2.60
CA THR A 184 -0.48 3.32 -2.19
C THR A 184 0.06 4.72 -2.46
N GLN A 185 -0.82 5.72 -2.53
CA GLN A 185 -0.37 7.10 -2.66
C GLN A 185 0.44 7.56 -1.45
N LYS A 186 0.12 7.06 -0.25
CA LYS A 186 0.89 7.32 0.98
C LYS A 186 2.32 6.79 0.85
N GLN A 187 2.50 5.56 0.38
CA GLN A 187 3.84 4.99 0.12
C GLN A 187 4.63 5.83 -0.88
N LEU A 188 4.01 6.26 -1.99
CA LEU A 188 4.68 7.09 -3.00
C LEU A 188 5.09 8.44 -2.45
N LYS A 189 4.20 9.15 -1.74
CA LYS A 189 4.52 10.45 -1.12
C LYS A 189 5.67 10.34 -0.12
N ILE A 190 5.57 9.39 0.82
CA ILE A 190 6.60 9.19 1.85
C ILE A 190 7.92 8.76 1.19
N GLY A 191 7.88 7.83 0.23
CA GLY A 191 9.07 7.40 -0.51
C GLY A 191 9.76 8.54 -1.26
N GLU A 192 9.00 9.39 -1.96
CA GLU A 192 9.55 10.57 -2.65
C GLU A 192 10.13 11.61 -1.70
N TRP A 193 9.57 11.74 -0.49
CA TRP A 193 10.11 12.60 0.55
C TRP A 193 11.39 12.03 1.14
N LEU A 194 11.40 10.75 1.52
CA LEU A 194 12.57 10.05 2.08
C LEU A 194 13.78 10.07 1.14
N GLN A 195 13.56 9.85 -0.17
CA GLN A 195 14.63 9.88 -1.18
C GLN A 195 15.31 11.25 -1.34
N LYS A 196 14.74 12.32 -0.77
CA LYS A 196 15.34 13.67 -0.77
C LYS A 196 16.14 13.97 0.49
N GLN A 197 16.03 13.14 1.52
CA GLN A 197 16.75 13.31 2.78
C GLN A 197 18.16 12.72 2.68
N ASP A 198 19.00 12.99 3.68
CA ASP A 198 20.35 12.45 3.80
C ASP A 198 20.34 10.97 4.25
N ILE A 199 19.71 10.12 3.44
CA ILE A 199 19.57 8.66 3.63
C ILE A 199 20.25 7.95 2.45
N ASP A 200 21.00 6.89 2.75
CA ASP A 200 21.73 6.12 1.75
C ASP A 200 20.90 4.96 1.16
N LEU A 201 20.00 4.35 1.96
CA LEU A 201 19.17 3.22 1.52
C LEU A 201 17.84 3.16 2.27
N ILE A 202 16.74 2.94 1.54
CA ILE A 202 15.40 2.78 2.08
C ILE A 202 14.87 1.37 1.79
N ILE A 203 14.48 0.64 2.85
CA ILE A 203 13.96 -0.73 2.77
C ILE A 203 12.53 -0.79 3.33
N GLY A 204 11.60 -1.23 2.50
CA GLY A 204 10.19 -1.36 2.84
C GLY A 204 9.77 -2.79 3.20
N HIS A 205 8.76 -2.87 4.08
CA HIS A 205 8.18 -4.06 4.70
C HIS A 205 6.67 -3.92 4.82
N HIS A 206 5.96 -5.00 5.20
CA HIS A 206 4.51 -5.13 5.47
C HIS A 206 3.65 -5.76 4.36
N PRO A 207 3.76 -5.41 3.06
CA PRO A 207 2.83 -5.95 2.07
C PRO A 207 2.89 -7.48 1.92
N HIS A 208 3.86 -8.17 2.52
CA HIS A 208 4.11 -9.60 2.35
C HIS A 208 4.27 -10.04 0.89
N ILE A 209 4.58 -9.08 0.01
CA ILE A 209 4.79 -9.29 -1.41
C ILE A 209 5.88 -8.34 -1.89
N VAL A 210 6.72 -8.81 -2.82
CA VAL A 210 7.71 -7.96 -3.46
C VAL A 210 7.01 -6.86 -4.25
N GLN A 211 7.32 -5.60 -3.92
CA GLN A 211 6.86 -4.43 -4.65
C GLN A 211 8.01 -3.85 -5.50
N ASN A 212 7.69 -2.81 -6.30
CA ASN A 212 8.69 -2.15 -7.13
C ASN A 212 9.82 -1.53 -6.29
N TRP A 213 10.93 -1.22 -6.95
CA TRP A 213 12.07 -0.50 -6.38
C TRP A 213 12.62 0.51 -7.39
N LYS A 214 13.44 1.45 -6.90
CA LYS A 214 14.21 2.39 -7.71
C LYS A 214 15.64 2.45 -7.18
N ILE A 215 16.64 2.26 -8.03
CA ILE A 215 18.06 2.41 -7.68
C ILE A 215 18.57 3.66 -8.37
N GLU A 216 18.28 4.81 -7.76
CA GLU A 216 18.73 6.13 -8.20
C GLU A 216 19.73 6.67 -7.17
N LYS A 217 19.75 7.99 -6.90
CA LYS A 217 20.65 8.60 -5.91
C LYS A 217 20.49 7.98 -4.51
N THR A 218 19.25 7.87 -4.04
CA THR A 218 18.90 7.15 -2.81
C THR A 218 18.04 5.95 -3.21
N PRO A 219 18.60 4.73 -3.24
CA PRO A 219 17.85 3.53 -3.57
C PRO A 219 16.71 3.28 -2.59
N ILE A 220 15.55 2.89 -3.14
CA ILE A 220 14.35 2.55 -2.38
C ILE A 220 13.78 1.23 -2.88
N PHE A 221 13.54 0.32 -1.94
CA PHE A 221 12.82 -0.92 -2.17
C PHE A 221 11.48 -0.84 -1.42
N TYR A 222 10.35 -0.72 -2.12
CA TYR A 222 9.08 -0.44 -1.44
C TYR A 222 8.55 -1.62 -0.61
N SER A 223 8.90 -2.85 -1.01
CA SER A 223 8.68 -4.03 -0.19
C SER A 223 9.59 -5.15 -0.66
N LEU A 224 10.34 -5.74 0.25
CA LEU A 224 11.13 -6.94 -0.01
C LEU A 224 10.29 -8.23 -0.03
N GLY A 225 9.01 -8.17 0.35
CA GLY A 225 8.16 -9.36 0.48
C GLY A 225 8.56 -10.22 1.68
N ASN A 226 8.24 -11.52 1.63
CA ASN A 226 8.53 -12.41 2.75
C ASN A 226 9.93 -12.99 2.65
N PHE A 227 10.70 -12.89 3.73
CA PHE A 227 11.91 -13.68 3.94
C PHE A 227 11.55 -15.12 4.29
N TYR A 228 10.83 -15.28 5.39
CA TYR A 228 10.30 -16.55 5.83
C TYR A 228 8.95 -16.29 6.48
N PHE A 229 7.89 -16.74 5.84
CA PHE A 229 6.52 -16.58 6.33
C PHE A 229 5.73 -17.82 5.91
N PRO A 230 5.65 -18.86 6.74
CA PRO A 230 5.00 -20.11 6.40
C PRO A 230 3.47 -19.97 6.42
N ASP A 231 2.78 -21.05 6.08
CA ASP A 231 1.39 -21.19 6.47
C ASP A 231 1.32 -21.18 8.00
N PHE A 232 0.32 -20.50 8.54
CA PHE A 232 0.12 -20.41 9.98
C PHE A 232 -1.35 -20.35 10.33
N ASP A 233 -1.66 -20.78 11.54
CA ASP A 233 -2.96 -20.60 12.15
C ASP A 233 -2.78 -19.57 13.27
N ALA A 234 -3.61 -18.53 13.27
CA ALA A 234 -3.56 -17.45 14.24
C ALA A 234 -4.96 -17.15 14.77
N THR A 235 -5.07 -16.74 16.02
CA THR A 235 -6.33 -16.23 16.55
C THR A 235 -6.61 -14.85 15.96
N ALA A 236 -7.81 -14.64 15.43
CA ALA A 236 -8.24 -13.35 14.91
C ALA A 236 -9.62 -12.95 15.44
N PHE A 237 -9.78 -11.67 15.79
CA PHE A 237 -10.99 -11.16 16.45
C PHE A 237 -11.81 -10.21 15.56
N PHE A 238 -12.13 -10.62 14.34
CA PHE A 238 -12.85 -9.79 13.35
C PHE A 238 -14.38 -9.69 13.54
N HIS A 239 -14.94 -10.38 14.54
CA HIS A 239 -16.38 -10.48 14.73
C HIS A 239 -16.77 -10.20 16.18
N GLN A 240 -17.49 -9.09 16.40
CA GLN A 240 -18.03 -8.73 17.72
C GLN A 240 -18.95 -9.81 18.31
N ASP A 241 -19.57 -10.63 17.46
CA ASP A 241 -20.47 -11.73 17.86
C ASP A 241 -19.73 -13.02 18.28
N LYS A 242 -18.40 -13.05 18.22
CA LYS A 242 -17.57 -14.21 18.60
C LYS A 242 -16.44 -13.78 19.56
N PRO A 243 -16.72 -13.70 20.87
CA PRO A 243 -15.76 -13.21 21.85
C PRO A 243 -14.53 -14.11 21.97
N ASP A 244 -14.63 -15.41 21.70
CA ASP A 244 -13.51 -16.37 21.77
C ASP A 244 -12.53 -16.28 20.58
N GLY A 245 -12.74 -15.32 19.66
CA GLY A 245 -11.99 -15.21 18.42
C GLY A 245 -12.35 -16.30 17.39
N ILE A 246 -11.78 -16.18 16.18
CA ILE A 246 -11.86 -17.21 15.14
C ILE A 246 -10.44 -17.62 14.79
N MET A 247 -10.23 -18.93 14.64
CA MET A 247 -8.99 -19.43 14.06
C MET A 247 -8.86 -18.97 12.60
N TYR A 248 -7.91 -18.08 12.35
CA TYR A 248 -7.53 -17.60 11.03
C TYR A 248 -6.41 -18.48 10.49
N ALA A 249 -6.74 -19.33 9.53
CA ALA A 249 -5.77 -20.14 8.81
C ALA A 249 -5.23 -19.38 7.60
N LYS A 250 -4.00 -18.89 7.67
CA LYS A 250 -3.30 -18.29 6.52
C LYS A 250 -2.66 -19.39 5.69
N LYS A 251 -3.09 -19.48 4.44
CA LYS A 251 -2.40 -20.26 3.40
C LYS A 251 -1.66 -19.33 2.47
N GLN A 252 -0.34 -19.46 2.45
CA GLN A 252 0.51 -18.68 1.56
C GLN A 252 0.21 -19.06 0.11
N ARG A 253 0.28 -18.04 -0.73
CA ARG A 253 -0.01 -18.08 -2.15
C ARG A 253 1.29 -17.94 -2.93
N SER A 254 1.23 -18.22 -4.23
CA SER A 254 2.42 -18.11 -5.10
C SER A 254 3.02 -16.71 -5.15
N TRP A 255 2.25 -15.67 -4.79
CA TRP A 255 2.69 -14.28 -4.85
C TRP A 255 3.28 -13.74 -3.56
N ASN A 256 2.92 -14.29 -2.40
CA ASN A 256 3.45 -13.88 -1.09
C ASN A 256 4.49 -14.88 -0.57
N ASN A 257 4.63 -16.05 -1.21
CA ASN A 257 5.74 -16.98 -1.00
C ASN A 257 6.95 -16.63 -1.89
N GLN A 258 7.21 -15.34 -2.06
CA GLN A 258 8.28 -14.75 -2.86
C GLN A 258 8.94 -13.65 -2.04
N GLY A 259 10.24 -13.46 -2.24
CA GLY A 259 11.03 -12.50 -1.49
C GLY A 259 12.19 -11.95 -2.30
N LEU A 260 12.57 -10.72 -1.98
CA LEU A 260 13.75 -10.04 -2.50
C LEU A 260 14.81 -10.02 -1.40
N GLN A 261 15.98 -10.54 -1.68
CA GLN A 261 17.18 -10.31 -0.88
C GLN A 261 18.01 -9.22 -1.57
N VAL A 262 18.36 -8.18 -0.83
CA VAL A 262 19.22 -7.09 -1.31
C VAL A 262 20.55 -7.17 -0.58
N GLN A 263 21.62 -7.52 -1.29
CA GLN A 263 22.98 -7.47 -0.77
C GLN A 263 23.62 -6.15 -1.21
N TRP A 264 23.98 -5.31 -0.25
CA TRP A 264 24.61 -4.01 -0.48
C TRP A 264 26.06 -4.03 0.03
N ASN A 265 27.02 -3.77 -0.86
CA ASN A 265 28.40 -3.53 -0.47
C ASN A 265 28.55 -2.06 -0.10
N VAL A 266 28.85 -1.82 1.18
CA VAL A 266 28.80 -0.48 1.77
C VAL A 266 30.02 0.37 1.45
N VAL A 267 31.09 -0.25 0.94
CA VAL A 267 32.33 0.45 0.55
C VAL A 267 32.28 0.87 -0.91
N SER A 268 31.75 0.01 -1.79
CA SER A 268 31.64 0.30 -3.22
C SER A 268 30.28 0.86 -3.65
N ASP A 269 29.33 0.99 -2.72
CA ASP A 269 27.92 1.34 -2.97
C ASP A 269 27.26 0.50 -4.09
N SER A 270 27.66 -0.78 -4.17
CA SER A 270 27.18 -1.70 -5.21
C SER A 270 26.13 -2.67 -4.68
N TYR A 271 25.14 -2.99 -5.50
CA TYR A 271 24.00 -3.84 -5.13
C TYR A 271 23.97 -5.14 -5.92
N LYS A 272 23.68 -6.23 -5.22
CA LYS A 272 23.28 -7.51 -5.80
C LYS A 272 21.92 -7.89 -5.24
N ILE A 273 21.02 -8.28 -6.12
CA ILE A 273 19.64 -8.60 -5.77
C ILE A 273 19.38 -10.06 -6.10
N ASN A 274 18.87 -10.80 -5.13
CA ASN A 274 18.44 -12.18 -5.33
C ASN A 274 16.92 -12.25 -5.16
N TYR A 275 16.22 -12.64 -6.21
CA TYR A 275 14.77 -12.78 -6.23
C TYR A 275 14.36 -14.24 -6.11
N THR A 276 13.63 -14.56 -5.04
CA THR A 276 13.13 -15.89 -4.76
C THR A 276 11.77 -16.07 -5.44
N LEU A 277 11.70 -16.95 -6.44
CA LEU A 277 10.50 -17.24 -7.23
C LEU A 277 9.58 -18.26 -6.53
N THR A 278 10.20 -19.26 -5.91
CA THR A 278 9.63 -20.36 -5.12
C THR A 278 10.63 -20.72 -4.02
N LYS A 279 10.27 -21.61 -3.08
CA LYS A 279 11.16 -22.00 -1.97
C LYS A 279 12.55 -22.52 -2.41
N ASP A 280 12.68 -22.98 -3.66
CA ASP A 280 13.89 -23.63 -4.18
C ASP A 280 14.52 -22.89 -5.38
N ASP A 281 13.85 -21.89 -5.95
CA ASP A 281 14.29 -21.17 -7.16
C ASP A 281 14.68 -19.71 -6.85
N VAL A 282 15.96 -19.39 -6.97
CA VAL A 282 16.50 -18.03 -6.79
C VAL A 282 17.10 -17.50 -8.09
N VAL A 283 16.73 -16.29 -8.48
CA VAL A 283 17.32 -15.57 -9.62
C VAL A 283 18.13 -14.39 -9.10
N SER A 284 19.44 -14.43 -9.32
CA SER A 284 20.36 -13.34 -9.01
C SER A 284 20.45 -12.34 -10.17
N ILE A 285 20.44 -11.06 -9.83
CA ILE A 285 20.70 -9.94 -10.75
C ILE A 285 21.66 -8.94 -10.10
N GLU A 286 22.47 -8.31 -10.92
CA GLU A 286 23.42 -7.28 -10.49
C GLU A 286 22.81 -5.87 -10.66
N GLN A 287 23.42 -4.86 -10.02
CA GLN A 287 22.89 -3.50 -9.94
C GLN A 287 22.42 -2.89 -11.26
N GLU A 288 23.19 -3.02 -12.35
CA GLU A 288 22.83 -2.43 -13.64
C GLU A 288 21.56 -3.06 -14.25
N GLU A 289 21.36 -4.37 -14.04
CA GLU A 289 20.10 -5.03 -14.41
C GLU A 289 18.97 -4.56 -13.50
N ALA A 290 19.25 -4.36 -12.21
CA ALA A 290 18.27 -3.91 -11.23
C ALA A 290 17.82 -2.46 -11.41
N ARG A 291 18.64 -1.60 -12.03
CA ARG A 291 18.25 -0.23 -12.45
C ARG A 291 17.17 -0.23 -13.54
N GLN A 292 16.92 -1.37 -14.19
CA GLN A 292 15.88 -1.52 -15.21
C GLN A 292 14.82 -2.55 -14.78
N PRO A 293 13.88 -2.19 -13.87
CA PRO A 293 12.86 -3.12 -13.37
C PRO A 293 12.00 -3.78 -14.46
N SER A 294 11.80 -3.11 -15.60
CA SER A 294 11.11 -3.66 -16.77
C SER A 294 11.86 -4.84 -17.39
N LEU A 295 13.18 -4.70 -17.56
CA LEU A 295 14.07 -5.74 -18.09
C LEU A 295 14.19 -6.91 -17.13
N PHE A 296 14.24 -6.62 -15.82
CA PHE A 296 14.16 -7.65 -14.78
C PHE A 296 12.88 -8.48 -14.91
N MET A 297 11.71 -7.84 -14.99
CA MET A 297 10.43 -8.54 -15.13
C MET A 297 10.35 -9.35 -16.43
N GLU A 298 11.04 -8.94 -17.49
CA GLU A 298 11.18 -9.71 -18.73
C GLU A 298 12.10 -10.93 -18.57
N LYS A 299 13.24 -10.79 -17.87
CA LYS A 299 14.16 -11.89 -17.53
C LYS A 299 13.44 -12.95 -16.69
N ILE A 300 12.72 -12.53 -15.65
CA ILE A 300 11.88 -13.41 -14.84
C ILE A 300 10.81 -14.10 -15.69
N ARG A 301 10.09 -13.38 -16.56
CA ARG A 301 9.12 -13.99 -17.49
C ARG A 301 9.77 -14.99 -18.44
N THR A 302 10.99 -14.73 -18.90
CA THR A 302 11.71 -15.61 -19.81
C THR A 302 12.15 -16.89 -19.11
N ILE A 303 12.62 -16.80 -17.86
CA ILE A 303 12.91 -17.96 -17.01
C ILE A 303 11.63 -18.76 -16.77
N PHE A 304 10.52 -18.10 -16.43
CA PHE A 304 9.20 -18.75 -16.33
C PHE A 304 8.78 -19.43 -17.64
N ARG A 305 8.96 -18.79 -18.79
CA ARG A 305 8.64 -19.38 -20.10
C ARG A 305 9.53 -20.58 -20.41
N LYS A 306 10.82 -20.52 -20.09
CA LYS A 306 11.76 -21.64 -20.25
C LYS A 306 11.33 -22.83 -19.39
N ILE A 307 11.10 -22.61 -18.10
CA ILE A 307 10.56 -23.62 -17.16
C ILE A 307 9.25 -24.23 -17.70
N ASN A 308 8.36 -23.43 -18.28
CA ASN A 308 7.08 -23.89 -18.84
C ASN A 308 7.18 -24.51 -20.25
N SER A 309 8.27 -24.26 -21.00
CA SER A 309 8.47 -24.73 -22.37
C SER A 309 9.09 -26.13 -22.46
N VAL A 310 9.68 -26.63 -21.36
CA VAL A 310 10.15 -28.03 -21.21
C VAL A 310 8.96 -28.98 -20.98
N GLY A 311 7.87 -28.80 -21.73
CA GLY A 311 6.62 -29.50 -21.50
C GLY A 311 6.77 -31.02 -21.48
N SER A 312 6.18 -31.65 -20.46
CA SER A 312 5.55 -32.98 -20.58
C SER A 312 6.45 -34.13 -21.07
N GLY A 313 7.67 -34.24 -20.56
CA GLY A 313 8.50 -35.42 -20.75
C GLY A 313 9.69 -35.42 -19.80
N ASN A 314 9.57 -36.20 -18.73
CA ASN A 314 10.62 -36.61 -17.77
C ASN A 314 11.96 -35.85 -17.83
N ILE A 315 12.18 -34.98 -16.84
CA ILE A 315 13.43 -34.53 -16.18
C ILE A 315 12.98 -33.23 -15.48
N ILE A 316 12.71 -33.15 -14.17
CA ILE A 316 13.57 -33.41 -13.01
C ILE A 316 12.68 -34.01 -11.89
N LYS A 317 13.14 -35.10 -11.27
CA LYS A 317 12.53 -35.68 -10.07
C LYS A 317 12.57 -34.64 -8.93
N ASN A 318 11.44 -34.47 -8.24
CA ASN A 318 11.13 -33.54 -7.14
C ASN A 318 10.43 -32.23 -7.60
N LYS A 319 9.25 -32.28 -8.26
CA LYS A 319 7.86 -32.24 -7.69
C LYS A 319 7.63 -31.01 -6.76
N TRP A 320 6.81 -29.97 -7.02
CA TRP A 320 5.62 -29.78 -7.87
C TRP A 320 5.39 -28.28 -8.17
N ILE A 321 4.92 -27.91 -9.38
CA ILE A 321 4.37 -26.56 -9.67
C ILE A 321 2.89 -26.71 -10.07
N ASN A 322 2.00 -25.96 -9.41
CA ASN A 322 0.58 -25.91 -9.72
C ASN A 322 0.31 -24.99 -10.93
N ILE A 323 -0.05 -25.61 -12.06
CA ILE A 323 -0.27 -25.02 -13.38
C ILE A 323 -1.53 -24.12 -13.46
N GLU A 324 -2.40 -24.14 -12.44
CA GLU A 324 -3.72 -23.50 -12.50
C GLU A 324 -3.68 -21.97 -12.32
N PHE A 325 -2.67 -21.45 -11.63
CA PHE A 325 -2.48 -20.02 -11.37
C PHE A 325 -2.11 -19.21 -12.64
N ILE A 326 -1.22 -19.75 -13.47
CA ILE A 326 -0.75 -19.09 -14.70
C ILE A 326 -1.89 -18.99 -15.73
N LYS A 327 -2.77 -20.00 -15.77
CA LYS A 327 -3.97 -19.96 -16.63
C LYS A 327 -4.92 -18.84 -16.24
N ASN A 328 -5.04 -18.51 -14.95
CA ASN A 328 -5.91 -17.43 -14.48
C ASN A 328 -5.31 -16.04 -14.72
N GLU A 329 -4.02 -15.85 -14.51
CA GLU A 329 -3.34 -14.56 -14.77
C GLU A 329 -3.34 -14.21 -16.28
N LEU A 330 -3.16 -15.21 -17.15
CA LEU A 330 -3.29 -15.04 -18.59
C LEU A 330 -4.73 -14.82 -19.05
N ARG A 331 -5.73 -15.38 -18.34
CA ARG A 331 -7.17 -15.15 -18.62
C ARG A 331 -7.64 -13.76 -18.21
N LEU A 332 -7.18 -13.24 -17.07
CA LEU A 332 -7.52 -11.91 -16.58
C LEU A 332 -6.96 -10.81 -17.50
N ARG A 333 -5.72 -10.98 -17.98
CA ARG A 333 -5.10 -10.04 -18.93
C ARG A 333 -5.67 -10.14 -20.35
N LYS A 334 -6.12 -11.32 -20.79
CA LYS A 334 -6.86 -11.47 -22.04
C LYS A 334 -8.24 -10.81 -21.96
N ARG A 335 -8.99 -10.98 -20.86
CA ARG A 335 -10.28 -10.30 -20.65
C ARG A 335 -10.18 -8.78 -20.61
N ALA A 336 -9.08 -8.23 -20.08
CA ALA A 336 -8.84 -6.79 -20.06
C ALA A 336 -8.44 -6.20 -21.42
N LYS A 337 -7.87 -7.00 -22.34
CA LYS A 337 -7.45 -6.55 -23.68
C LYS A 337 -8.44 -6.86 -24.80
N THR A 338 -9.34 -7.82 -24.63
CA THR A 338 -10.29 -8.22 -25.68
C THR A 338 -11.70 -8.29 -25.11
N GLY A 339 -12.43 -7.18 -25.14
CA GLY A 339 -13.88 -7.19 -25.00
C GLY A 339 -14.55 -7.85 -26.21
N LYS A 340 -14.47 -9.17 -26.35
CA LYS A 340 -15.46 -10.06 -27.01
C LYS A 340 -14.98 -11.51 -27.13
N CYS A 341 -15.97 -12.38 -27.14
CA CYS A 341 -15.96 -13.83 -27.04
C CYS A 341 -15.61 -14.52 -28.38
N LYS A 342 -14.93 -15.69 -28.30
CA LYS A 342 -14.81 -16.81 -29.27
C LYS A 342 -14.33 -16.53 -30.72
N ASN A 343 -13.21 -17.13 -31.14
CA ASN A 343 -13.11 -18.46 -31.79
C ASN A 343 -11.68 -18.76 -32.31
N ASN A 344 -11.35 -20.05 -32.39
CA ASN A 344 -10.09 -20.66 -32.85
C ASN A 344 -9.67 -20.29 -34.29
N ARG A 345 -8.35 -20.20 -34.55
CA ARG A 345 -7.55 -21.15 -35.37
C ARG A 345 -6.08 -20.72 -35.53
N ASN A 346 -5.24 -21.74 -35.75
CA ASN A 346 -3.79 -21.80 -35.99
C ASN A 346 -3.26 -20.87 -37.09
N THR A 347 -1.98 -20.46 -37.05
CA THR A 347 -0.84 -21.13 -37.76
C THR A 347 0.53 -20.46 -37.53
N ASN A 348 1.54 -21.32 -37.67
CA ASN A 348 3.01 -21.26 -37.57
C ASN A 348 3.80 -20.16 -38.31
N ARG A 349 5.02 -19.90 -37.76
CA ARG A 349 6.40 -19.77 -38.36
C ARG A 349 6.61 -18.78 -39.54
N ASN A 350 7.74 -18.13 -39.80
CA ASN A 350 9.15 -18.21 -39.37
C ASN A 350 9.91 -16.94 -39.87
N SER A 351 11.03 -16.62 -39.22
CA SER A 351 12.30 -16.00 -39.71
C SER A 351 12.31 -14.84 -40.74
N GLN A 352 13.03 -13.74 -40.41
CA GLN A 352 14.33 -13.42 -41.02
C GLN A 352 14.98 -12.17 -40.37
N ASP A 353 16.28 -12.30 -40.10
CA ASP A 353 17.21 -11.28 -39.59
C ASP A 353 17.85 -10.47 -40.74
N MET A 354 18.47 -9.36 -40.34
CA MET A 354 19.43 -8.46 -41.03
C MET A 354 18.87 -7.22 -41.76
N ASN A 355 19.01 -6.05 -41.14
CA ASN A 355 20.06 -5.06 -41.49
C ASN A 355 20.06 -3.90 -40.46
N ILE A 356 21.21 -3.58 -39.85
CA ILE A 356 21.30 -2.70 -38.67
C ILE A 356 21.63 -1.23 -39.02
N ASP A 357 22.14 -0.91 -40.21
CA ASP A 357 22.63 0.46 -40.46
C ASP A 357 21.59 1.43 -41.06
N GLU A 358 20.42 0.94 -41.49
CA GLU A 358 19.29 1.79 -41.89
C GLU A 358 18.43 2.24 -40.68
N ASN A 359 18.59 1.57 -39.54
CA ASN A 359 17.80 1.81 -38.33
C ASN A 359 18.27 3.02 -37.51
N LEU A 360 19.48 3.53 -37.71
CA LEU A 360 20.01 4.65 -36.92
C LEU A 360 19.41 6.00 -37.34
N GLN A 361 19.25 6.27 -38.64
CA GLN A 361 18.55 7.49 -39.10
C GLN A 361 17.04 7.43 -38.86
N LEU A 362 16.42 6.24 -38.98
CA LEU A 362 15.02 6.02 -38.58
C LEU A 362 14.81 6.09 -37.06
N SER A 363 15.86 5.95 -36.24
CA SER A 363 15.78 6.01 -34.78
C SER A 363 15.72 7.44 -34.25
N GLU A 364 16.44 8.39 -34.85
CA GLU A 364 16.42 9.79 -34.41
C GLU A 364 15.06 10.45 -34.72
N GLU A 365 14.51 10.19 -35.91
CA GLU A 365 13.16 10.64 -36.29
C GLU A 365 12.07 9.92 -35.45
N ARG A 366 12.29 8.67 -35.03
CA ARG A 366 11.40 7.97 -34.08
C ARG A 366 11.53 8.49 -32.65
N ILE A 367 12.70 8.93 -32.21
CA ILE A 367 12.91 9.50 -30.87
C ILE A 367 12.21 10.85 -30.78
N GLU A 368 12.36 11.72 -31.79
CA GLU A 368 11.72 13.03 -31.82
C GLU A 368 10.18 12.91 -31.92
N ASN A 369 9.69 11.96 -32.73
CA ASN A 369 8.27 11.61 -32.79
C ASN A 369 7.77 10.94 -31.49
N SER A 370 8.60 10.16 -30.78
CA SER A 370 8.23 9.58 -29.49
C SER A 370 8.19 10.62 -28.39
N VAL A 371 9.09 11.61 -28.37
CA VAL A 371 9.10 12.70 -27.39
C VAL A 371 7.91 13.64 -27.60
N ASN A 372 7.55 13.94 -28.85
CA ASN A 372 6.33 14.67 -29.20
C ASN A 372 5.06 13.85 -28.88
N SER A 373 5.06 12.54 -29.13
CA SER A 373 3.99 11.62 -28.73
C SER A 373 3.84 11.52 -27.21
N THR A 374 4.93 11.54 -26.45
CA THR A 374 4.93 11.43 -24.98
C THR A 374 4.45 12.73 -24.33
N THR A 375 4.77 13.88 -24.94
CA THR A 375 4.25 15.20 -24.52
C THR A 375 2.80 15.43 -24.93
N GLU A 376 2.36 14.91 -26.08
CA GLU A 376 0.95 14.90 -26.46
C GLU A 376 0.12 13.94 -25.62
N THR A 377 0.61 12.73 -25.32
CA THR A 377 -0.08 11.77 -24.45
C THR A 377 -0.16 12.25 -23.00
N THR A 378 0.86 12.91 -22.46
CA THR A 378 0.76 13.55 -21.12
C THR A 378 -0.17 14.77 -21.10
N LYS A 379 -0.21 15.57 -22.18
CA LYS A 379 -1.23 16.63 -22.35
C LYS A 379 -2.63 16.05 -22.50
N GLU A 380 -2.78 14.95 -23.23
CA GLU A 380 -4.04 14.28 -23.48
C GLU A 380 -4.55 13.56 -22.23
N GLU A 381 -3.67 12.93 -21.44
CA GLU A 381 -3.98 12.35 -20.12
C GLU A 381 -4.36 13.42 -19.11
N LYS A 382 -3.65 14.55 -19.05
CA LYS A 382 -4.06 15.72 -18.24
C LYS A 382 -5.42 16.24 -18.71
N ARG A 383 -5.65 16.36 -20.02
CA ARG A 383 -6.93 16.80 -20.60
C ARG A 383 -8.06 15.80 -20.33
N LYS A 384 -7.77 14.49 -20.31
CA LYS A 384 -8.71 13.40 -20.01
C LYS A 384 -9.04 13.35 -18.51
N LYS A 385 -8.05 13.57 -17.64
CA LYS A 385 -8.22 13.71 -16.18
C LYS A 385 -9.05 14.96 -15.83
N THR A 386 -8.80 16.08 -16.50
CA THR A 386 -9.63 17.30 -16.37
C THR A 386 -11.04 17.10 -16.91
N LYS A 387 -11.22 16.48 -18.09
CA LYS A 387 -12.55 16.12 -18.62
C LYS A 387 -13.33 15.21 -17.67
N ASN A 388 -12.66 14.25 -17.03
CA ASN A 388 -13.29 13.36 -16.05
C ASN A 388 -13.71 14.09 -14.78
N LYS A 389 -12.91 15.04 -14.28
CA LYS A 389 -13.29 15.91 -13.15
C LYS A 389 -14.49 16.79 -13.47
N VAL A 390 -14.51 17.41 -14.65
CA VAL A 390 -15.65 18.23 -15.11
C VAL A 390 -16.92 17.38 -15.25
N LYS A 391 -16.80 16.17 -15.82
CA LYS A 391 -17.92 15.24 -15.93
C LYS A 391 -18.47 14.84 -14.55
N ALA A 392 -17.61 14.56 -13.58
CA ALA A 392 -18.01 14.23 -12.21
C ALA A 392 -18.71 15.41 -11.52
N ALA A 393 -18.20 16.64 -11.70
CA ALA A 393 -18.83 17.85 -11.16
C ALA A 393 -20.22 18.13 -11.77
N ILE A 394 -20.37 17.99 -13.09
CA ILE A 394 -21.67 18.15 -13.76
C ILE A 394 -22.66 17.10 -13.27
N LEU A 395 -22.24 15.84 -13.20
CA LEU A 395 -23.07 14.73 -12.73
C LEU A 395 -23.54 14.95 -11.29
N MET A 396 -22.66 15.44 -10.42
CA MET A 396 -22.97 15.81 -9.04
C MET A 396 -24.03 16.92 -8.99
N GLN A 397 -23.87 17.99 -9.77
CA GLN A 397 -24.85 19.08 -9.83
C GLN A 397 -26.24 18.61 -10.33
N VAL A 398 -26.27 17.72 -11.33
CA VAL A 398 -27.51 17.11 -11.81
C VAL A 398 -28.20 16.29 -10.71
N CYS A 399 -27.44 15.51 -9.92
CA CYS A 399 -28.01 14.76 -8.80
C CYS A 399 -28.60 15.67 -7.73
N ILE A 400 -27.88 16.73 -7.37
CA ILE A 400 -28.33 17.71 -6.37
C ILE A 400 -29.61 18.41 -6.84
N PHE A 401 -29.67 18.80 -8.12
CA PHE A 401 -30.84 19.40 -8.74
C PHE A 401 -32.05 18.46 -8.69
N LEU A 402 -31.89 17.19 -9.10
CA LEU A 402 -32.97 16.20 -9.09
C LEU A 402 -33.48 15.94 -7.67
N PHE A 403 -32.56 15.84 -6.70
CA PHE A 403 -32.94 15.66 -5.30
C PHE A 403 -33.76 16.86 -4.80
N ALA A 404 -33.34 18.09 -5.10
CA ALA A 404 -34.11 19.29 -4.77
C ALA A 404 -35.49 19.32 -5.48
N LEU A 405 -35.55 18.88 -6.75
CA LEU A 405 -36.79 18.85 -7.52
C LEU A 405 -37.80 17.85 -6.94
N SER A 406 -37.34 16.73 -6.35
CA SER A 406 -38.23 15.78 -5.68
C SER A 406 -39.01 16.42 -4.52
N ASN A 407 -38.38 17.36 -3.79
CA ASN A 407 -39.03 18.08 -2.69
C ASN A 407 -40.15 19.00 -3.20
N VAL A 408 -40.01 19.56 -4.41
CA VAL A 408 -41.07 20.35 -5.05
C VAL A 408 -42.29 19.47 -5.33
N SER A 409 -42.07 18.25 -5.86
CA SER A 409 -43.13 17.26 -6.07
C SER A 409 -43.82 16.90 -4.76
N PHE A 410 -43.06 16.67 -3.69
CA PHE A 410 -43.64 16.36 -2.37
C PHE A 410 -44.38 17.54 -1.74
N LYS A 411 -43.97 18.78 -2.00
CA LYS A 411 -44.72 19.96 -1.59
C LYS A 411 -46.07 20.05 -2.30
N PHE A 412 -46.11 19.85 -3.62
CA PHE A 412 -47.37 19.80 -4.37
C PHE A 412 -48.27 18.64 -3.93
N MET A 413 -47.69 17.46 -3.66
CA MET A 413 -48.40 16.34 -3.05
C MET A 413 -49.01 16.73 -1.70
N SER A 414 -48.24 17.39 -0.83
CA SER A 414 -48.75 17.84 0.47
C SER A 414 -49.92 18.82 0.33
N THR A 415 -49.85 19.75 -0.62
CA THR A 415 -50.97 20.67 -0.90
C THR A 415 -52.18 19.92 -1.43
N ALA A 416 -52.00 19.03 -2.41
CA ALA A 416 -53.06 18.22 -2.99
C ALA A 416 -53.72 17.28 -1.97
N MET A 417 -52.95 16.75 -1.02
CA MET A 417 -53.45 15.93 0.08
C MET A 417 -54.39 16.73 0.99
N VAL A 418 -54.05 18.00 1.28
CA VAL A 418 -54.88 18.89 2.11
C VAL A 418 -56.14 19.34 1.37
N THR A 419 -56.06 19.62 0.07
CA THR A 419 -57.19 20.17 -0.70
C THR A 419 -58.13 19.11 -1.27
N HIS A 420 -57.62 17.94 -1.64
CA HIS A 420 -58.38 16.89 -2.36
C HIS A 420 -58.41 15.54 -1.63
N GLY A 421 -57.72 15.42 -0.49
CA GLY A 421 -57.63 14.18 0.27
C GLY A 421 -56.51 13.25 -0.20
N LEU A 422 -56.21 12.26 0.66
CA LEU A 422 -55.00 11.44 0.58
C LEU A 422 -54.93 10.51 -0.66
N ILE A 423 -56.08 10.04 -1.14
CA ILE A 423 -56.19 9.09 -2.27
C ILE A 423 -56.61 9.81 -3.57
N SER A 424 -56.54 11.14 -3.61
CA SER A 424 -56.87 11.89 -4.82
C SER A 424 -55.88 11.61 -5.96
N PHE A 425 -56.36 11.68 -7.20
CA PHE A 425 -55.54 11.50 -8.39
C PHE A 425 -54.34 12.47 -8.43
N GLU A 426 -54.57 13.74 -8.05
CA GLU A 426 -53.49 14.74 -7.98
C GLU A 426 -52.44 14.39 -6.92
N CYS A 427 -52.84 13.90 -5.74
CA CYS A 427 -51.91 13.44 -4.71
C CYS A 427 -51.05 12.27 -5.22
N LEU A 428 -51.68 11.23 -5.80
CA LEU A 428 -50.97 10.06 -6.34
C LEU A 428 -50.03 10.42 -7.49
N LYS A 429 -50.43 11.34 -8.36
CA LYS A 429 -49.63 11.85 -9.48
C LYS A 429 -48.34 12.53 -8.98
N PHE A 430 -48.44 13.43 -7.99
CA PHE A 430 -47.26 14.10 -7.43
C PHE A 430 -46.38 13.15 -6.61
N LEU A 431 -46.96 12.19 -5.91
CA LEU A 431 -46.23 11.13 -5.21
C LEU A 431 -45.43 10.27 -6.20
N ALA A 432 -46.07 9.79 -7.27
CA ALA A 432 -45.42 9.01 -8.32
C ALA A 432 -44.30 9.80 -9.02
N MET A 433 -44.52 11.09 -9.27
CA MET A 433 -43.50 11.98 -9.81
C MET A 433 -42.30 12.14 -8.87
N GLY A 434 -42.54 12.34 -7.57
CA GLY A 434 -41.48 12.43 -6.55
C GLY A 434 -40.65 11.15 -6.46
N ILE A 435 -41.31 9.98 -6.40
CA ILE A 435 -40.65 8.67 -6.36
C ILE A 435 -39.86 8.42 -7.65
N GLY A 436 -40.42 8.76 -8.82
CA GLY A 436 -39.73 8.61 -10.11
C GLY A 436 -38.45 9.44 -10.18
N ILE A 437 -38.50 10.70 -9.70
CA ILE A 437 -37.32 11.57 -9.61
C ILE A 437 -36.27 10.98 -8.66
N LEU A 438 -36.69 10.45 -7.50
CA LEU A 438 -35.78 9.79 -6.56
C LEU A 438 -35.15 8.51 -7.14
N GLY A 439 -35.88 7.76 -7.95
CA GLY A 439 -35.35 6.60 -8.67
C GLY A 439 -34.23 6.98 -9.65
N ILE A 440 -34.45 8.04 -10.44
CA ILE A 440 -33.41 8.58 -11.35
C ILE A 440 -32.22 9.10 -10.54
N TYR A 441 -32.49 9.84 -9.47
CA TYR A 441 -31.46 10.32 -8.55
C TYR A 441 -30.61 9.16 -8.00
N ALA A 442 -31.22 8.07 -7.53
CA ALA A 442 -30.50 6.93 -6.97
C ALA A 442 -29.55 6.28 -7.99
N LEU A 443 -29.99 6.13 -9.24
CA LEU A 443 -29.16 5.58 -10.32
C LEU A 443 -27.96 6.49 -10.66
N LEU A 444 -28.18 7.80 -10.68
CA LEU A 444 -27.10 8.76 -10.93
C LEU A 444 -26.17 8.91 -9.72
N TRP A 445 -26.68 8.78 -8.51
CA TRP A 445 -25.91 8.84 -7.27
C TRP A 445 -24.89 7.69 -7.19
N GLN A 446 -25.26 6.49 -7.63
CA GLN A 446 -24.31 5.36 -7.77
C GLN A 446 -23.15 5.67 -8.73
N GLN A 447 -23.37 6.53 -9.73
CA GLN A 447 -22.31 6.97 -10.65
C GLN A 447 -21.43 8.05 -10.01
N VAL A 448 -22.01 8.93 -9.19
CA VAL A 448 -21.28 9.95 -8.43
C VAL A 448 -20.31 9.32 -7.42
N LEU A 449 -20.73 8.28 -6.70
CA LEU A 449 -19.90 7.57 -5.70
C LEU A 449 -18.67 6.87 -6.31
N LYS A 450 -18.55 6.78 -7.64
CA LYS A 450 -17.33 6.31 -8.32
C LYS A 450 -16.23 7.38 -8.38
N TYR A 451 -16.56 8.63 -8.09
CA TYR A 451 -15.67 9.78 -8.23
C TYR A 451 -15.39 10.52 -6.92
N PHE A 452 -16.23 10.35 -5.90
CA PHE A 452 -16.14 11.08 -4.63
C PHE A 452 -16.28 10.13 -3.44
N ASP A 453 -15.49 10.40 -2.41
CA ASP A 453 -15.59 9.74 -1.11
C ASP A 453 -16.97 10.00 -0.48
N LEU A 454 -17.50 9.02 0.26
CA LEU A 454 -18.87 9.06 0.77
C LEU A 454 -19.13 10.28 1.67
N ASN A 455 -18.15 10.66 2.49
CA ASN A 455 -18.22 11.81 3.38
C ASN A 455 -18.31 13.13 2.60
N VAL A 456 -17.46 13.29 1.58
CA VAL A 456 -17.42 14.47 0.71
C VAL A 456 -18.70 14.58 -0.13
N ALA A 457 -19.15 13.45 -0.70
CA ALA A 457 -20.39 13.40 -1.46
C ALA A 457 -21.61 13.77 -0.59
N ASN A 458 -21.68 13.27 0.65
CA ASN A 458 -22.77 13.60 1.58
C ASN A 458 -22.74 15.06 2.04
N ALA A 459 -21.57 15.65 2.28
CA ALA A 459 -21.45 17.08 2.59
C ALA A 459 -21.89 17.95 1.41
N ILE A 460 -21.44 17.62 0.19
CA ILE A 460 -21.82 18.33 -1.04
C ILE A 460 -23.31 18.15 -1.36
N LYS A 461 -23.91 17.01 -1.00
CA LYS A 461 -25.35 16.77 -1.19
C LYS A 461 -26.19 17.89 -0.58
N MET A 462 -25.80 18.43 0.58
CA MET A 462 -26.51 19.51 1.27
C MET A 462 -26.67 20.81 0.44
N LEU A 463 -25.91 20.97 -0.65
CA LEU A 463 -26.12 22.06 -1.62
C LEU A 463 -27.49 22.00 -2.31
N TYR A 464 -28.26 20.91 -2.19
CA TYR A 464 -29.64 20.84 -2.68
C TYR A 464 -30.52 21.92 -2.06
N LEU A 465 -30.17 22.41 -0.85
CA LEU A 465 -30.87 23.50 -0.18
C LEU A 465 -30.84 24.80 -0.98
N LEU A 466 -29.77 25.05 -1.76
CA LEU A 466 -29.69 26.19 -2.68
C LEU A 466 -30.76 26.10 -3.76
N TRP A 467 -30.84 24.94 -4.42
CA TRP A 467 -31.86 24.67 -5.43
C TRP A 467 -33.27 24.65 -4.83
N GLY A 468 -33.41 24.22 -3.57
CA GLY A 468 -34.66 24.29 -2.82
C GLY A 468 -35.18 25.73 -2.70
N ILE A 469 -34.31 26.70 -2.41
CA ILE A 469 -34.68 28.12 -2.35
C ILE A 469 -35.05 28.64 -3.74
N VAL A 470 -34.25 28.31 -4.76
CA VAL A 470 -34.52 28.69 -6.16
C VAL A 470 -35.91 28.19 -6.58
N PHE A 471 -36.21 26.91 -6.38
CA PHE A 471 -37.51 26.37 -6.74
C PHE A 471 -38.64 26.95 -5.89
N SER A 472 -38.41 27.24 -4.62
CA SER A 472 -39.44 27.80 -3.77
C SER A 472 -39.80 29.23 -4.19
N ILE A 473 -38.84 30.03 -4.66
CA ILE A 473 -39.10 31.37 -5.21
C ILE A 473 -39.76 31.27 -6.60
N PHE A 474 -39.21 30.47 -7.52
CA PHE A 474 -39.61 30.49 -8.93
C PHE A 474 -40.80 29.58 -9.25
N ILE A 475 -40.93 28.43 -8.57
CA ILE A 475 -41.99 27.44 -8.82
C ILE A 475 -43.10 27.58 -7.79
N LEU A 476 -42.75 27.63 -6.50
CA LEU A 476 -43.74 27.68 -5.42
C LEU A 476 -44.21 29.12 -5.10
N LYS A 477 -43.53 30.14 -5.64
CA LYS A 477 -43.80 31.57 -5.40
C LYS A 477 -43.84 31.94 -3.90
N GLU A 478 -43.03 31.28 -3.09
CA GLU A 478 -42.91 31.54 -1.65
C GLU A 478 -42.02 32.76 -1.37
N ASN A 479 -42.39 33.54 -0.35
CA ASN A 479 -41.62 34.71 0.08
C ASN A 479 -40.51 34.30 1.07
N TYR A 480 -39.27 34.66 0.77
CA TYR A 480 -38.11 34.37 1.63
C TYR A 480 -37.71 35.58 2.48
N LYS A 481 -37.44 35.33 3.75
CA LYS A 481 -36.86 36.32 4.66
C LYS A 481 -35.34 36.34 4.53
N ILE A 482 -34.71 37.49 4.82
CA ILE A 482 -33.25 37.66 4.83
C ILE A 482 -32.57 36.63 5.77
N SER A 483 -33.22 36.26 6.88
CA SER A 483 -32.77 35.21 7.81
C SER A 483 -32.53 33.85 7.15
N ASN A 484 -33.31 33.50 6.12
CA ASN A 484 -33.17 32.22 5.42
C ASN A 484 -31.88 32.18 4.59
N PHE A 485 -31.46 33.33 4.05
CA PHE A 485 -30.18 33.48 3.33
C PHE A 485 -28.99 33.46 4.28
N ILE A 486 -29.14 33.99 5.51
CA ILE A 486 -28.11 33.93 6.55
C ILE A 486 -27.87 32.48 6.98
N GLY A 487 -28.93 31.71 7.25
CA GLY A 487 -28.81 30.28 7.60
C GLY A 487 -28.13 29.46 6.49
N LEU A 488 -28.43 29.79 5.23
CA LEU A 488 -27.79 29.17 4.07
C LEU A 488 -26.29 29.47 3.98
N LEU A 489 -25.87 30.71 4.27
CA LEU A 489 -24.45 31.08 4.31
C LEU A 489 -23.69 30.30 5.38
N PHE A 490 -24.30 30.06 6.55
CA PHE A 490 -23.71 29.20 7.58
C PHE A 490 -23.53 27.76 7.13
N ILE A 491 -24.54 27.18 6.45
CA ILE A 491 -24.45 25.83 5.90
C ILE A 491 -23.35 25.75 4.83
N LEU A 492 -23.25 26.75 3.95
CA LEU A 492 -22.19 26.82 2.94
C LEU A 492 -20.80 26.92 3.57
N ALA A 493 -20.64 27.71 4.63
CA ALA A 493 -19.39 27.79 5.38
C ALA A 493 -19.00 26.43 6.00
N GLY A 494 -19.97 25.69 6.56
CA GLY A 494 -19.76 24.34 7.07
C GLY A 494 -19.34 23.34 5.99
N ILE A 495 -20.00 23.37 4.82
CA ILE A 495 -19.64 22.53 3.67
C ILE A 495 -18.23 22.86 3.18
N ILE A 496 -17.89 24.15 3.07
CA ILE A 496 -16.56 24.60 2.67
C ILE A 496 -15.51 24.14 3.69
N SER A 497 -15.79 24.22 4.98
CA SER A 497 -14.89 23.75 6.04
C SER A 497 -14.61 22.24 5.91
N ILE A 498 -15.64 21.42 5.68
CA ILE A 498 -15.47 19.97 5.47
C ILE A 498 -14.65 19.68 4.21
N ILE A 499 -14.92 20.38 3.10
CA ILE A 499 -14.17 20.21 1.84
C ILE A 499 -12.72 20.68 1.98
N LEU A 500 -12.46 21.73 2.75
CA LEU A 500 -11.11 22.23 3.01
C LEU A 500 -10.35 21.29 3.96
N LYS A 501 -10.99 20.74 4.98
CA LYS A 501 -10.41 19.72 5.87
C LYS A 501 -10.01 18.47 5.09
N ASP A 502 -10.88 17.99 4.21
CA ASP A 502 -10.62 16.85 3.32
C ASP A 502 -9.62 17.17 2.17
N LYS A 503 -9.32 18.45 1.91
CA LYS A 503 -8.18 18.86 1.07
C LYS A 503 -6.88 18.97 1.87
N GLY A 504 -6.96 19.39 3.14
CA GLY A 504 -5.85 19.37 4.10
C GLY A 504 -5.36 17.93 4.30
N GLU A 505 -6.28 17.01 4.59
CA GLU A 505 -6.04 15.56 4.72
C GLU A 505 -5.57 14.88 3.41
N ARG A 506 -5.63 15.57 2.26
CA ARG A 506 -5.10 15.09 0.97
C ARG A 506 -3.79 15.75 0.54
N HIS A 507 -3.44 16.89 1.15
CA HIS A 507 -2.19 17.63 0.93
C HIS A 507 -1.15 17.39 2.02
N GLU A 508 -1.57 16.97 3.21
CA GLU A 508 -0.80 16.12 4.14
C GLU A 508 -0.82 14.66 3.65
#